data_AF-A0A523JCY4-F1
#
_entry.id   AF-A0A523JCY4-F1
#
_cell.length_a   1.000
_cell.length_b   1.000
_cell.length_c   1.000
_cell.angle_alpha   90.00
_cell.angle_beta   90.00
_cell.angle_gamma   90.00
#
_symmetry.space_group_name_H-M   'P 1'
#
loop_
_entity.id
_entity.type
_entity.pdbx_description
1 polymer ?
#
loop_
_entity_poly.entity_id
_entity_poly.type
_entity_poly.pdbx_seq_one_letter_code
_entity_poly.pdbx_strand_id
1 'polypeptide(L)'
;MRFVLGALVILFNLLDNTTTFLCLSTPIPGLQVTEANPFARWLFEAIGLVEGLLVEMFITLGAVGFLVYTKRLTPRVRVGLLLILVVLPAWAVVNNLNVMKAIGIEL
;
A
#
# COMPACT_ATOMS: atom_id res chain seq x y z
N MET A 1 15.48 15.33 2.69
CA MET A 1 14.23 14.91 3.37
C MET A 1 13.13 14.47 2.41
N ARG A 2 12.61 15.32 1.48
CA ARG A 2 11.52 14.91 0.56
C ARG A 2 11.81 13.67 -0.31
N PHE A 3 13.05 13.52 -0.80
CA PHE A 3 13.45 12.35 -1.60
C PHE A 3 13.50 11.07 -0.76
N VAL A 4 14.03 11.16 0.47
CA VAL A 4 14.05 10.05 1.42
C VAL A 4 12.63 9.61 1.76
N LEU A 5 11.74 10.56 2.08
CA LEU A 5 10.34 10.25 2.33
C LEU A 5 9.66 9.65 1.10
N GLY A 6 9.90 10.18 -0.11
CA GLY A 6 9.37 9.60 -1.34
C GLY A 6 9.84 8.16 -1.58
N ALA A 7 11.13 7.86 -1.32
CA ALA A 7 11.65 6.50 -1.39
C ALA A 7 11.00 5.58 -0.33
N LEU A 8 10.78 6.08 0.89
CA LEU A 8 10.08 5.33 1.93
C LEU A 8 8.61 5.06 1.56
N VAL A 9 7.90 6.02 0.95
CA VAL A 9 6.53 5.79 0.46
C VAL A 9 6.52 4.61 -0.52
N ILE A 10 7.42 4.63 -1.50
CA ILE A 10 7.52 3.56 -2.51
C ILE A 10 7.83 2.21 -1.85
N LEU A 11 8.79 2.18 -0.92
CA LEU A 11 9.18 0.95 -0.23
C LEU A 11 8.03 0.37 0.60
N PHE A 12 7.36 1.20 1.41
CA PHE A 12 6.25 0.73 2.24
C PHE A 12 5.02 0.35 1.40
N ASN A 13 4.74 1.05 0.30
CA ASN A 13 3.66 0.65 -0.62
C ASN A 13 3.98 -0.67 -1.32
N LEU A 14 5.25 -0.94 -1.65
CA LEU A 14 5.65 -2.22 -2.22
C LEU A 14 5.47 -3.36 -1.20
N LEU A 15 5.87 -3.13 0.06
CA LEU A 15 5.64 -4.08 1.15
C LEU A 15 4.15 -4.31 1.40
N ASP A 16 3.35 -3.24 1.40
CA ASP A 16 1.89 -3.33 1.56
C ASP A 16 1.28 -4.18 0.45
N ASN A 17 1.57 -3.86 -0.81
CA ASN A 17 1.12 -4.64 -1.96
C ASN A 17 1.55 -6.11 -1.88
N THR A 18 2.77 -6.37 -1.42
CA THR A 18 3.30 -7.74 -1.29
C THR A 18 2.55 -8.52 -0.22
N THR A 19 2.39 -7.92 0.98
CA THR A 19 1.67 -8.57 2.09
C THR A 19 0.18 -8.73 1.79
N THR A 20 -0.45 -7.76 1.16
CA THR A 20 -1.84 -7.83 0.67
C THR A 20 -2.00 -8.94 -0.34
N PHE A 21 -1.09 -9.05 -1.32
CA PHE A 21 -1.11 -10.14 -2.29
C PHE A 21 -1.07 -11.50 -1.58
N LEU A 22 -0.11 -11.73 -0.68
CA LEU A 22 0.02 -12.98 0.05
C LEU A 22 -1.23 -13.31 0.88
N CYS A 23 -1.79 -12.32 1.59
CA CYS A 23 -3.02 -12.48 2.37
C CYS A 23 -4.22 -12.92 1.52
N LEU A 24 -4.38 -12.36 0.33
CA LEU A 24 -5.57 -12.58 -0.50
C LEU A 24 -5.40 -13.72 -1.51
N SER A 25 -4.18 -14.05 -1.92
CA SER A 25 -3.90 -15.12 -2.88
C SER A 25 -3.75 -16.49 -2.23
N THR A 26 -3.43 -16.56 -0.93
CA THR A 26 -3.15 -17.82 -0.25
C THR A 26 -4.46 -18.51 0.15
N PRO A 27 -4.76 -19.71 -0.39
CA PRO A 27 -5.97 -20.43 -0.02
C PRO A 27 -5.84 -20.99 1.40
N ILE A 28 -6.80 -20.66 2.27
CA ILE A 28 -6.88 -21.21 3.62
C ILE A 28 -8.18 -22.03 3.74
N PRO A 29 -8.10 -23.35 4.03
CA PRO A 29 -9.28 -24.19 4.14
C PRO A 29 -10.30 -23.64 5.15
N GLY A 30 -11.53 -23.42 4.70
CA GLY A 30 -12.63 -22.96 5.55
C GLY A 30 -12.61 -21.48 5.92
N LEU A 31 -11.66 -20.69 5.40
CA LEU A 31 -11.57 -19.25 5.64
C LEU A 31 -11.49 -18.48 4.32
N GLN A 32 -12.36 -17.49 4.16
CA GLN A 32 -12.27 -16.53 3.06
C GLN A 32 -11.69 -15.23 3.59
N VAL A 33 -10.42 -14.96 3.27
CA VAL A 33 -9.78 -13.68 3.57
C VAL A 33 -10.27 -12.65 2.57
N THR A 34 -10.67 -11.47 3.04
CA THR A 34 -11.14 -10.39 2.18
C THR A 34 -10.47 -9.08 2.56
N GLU A 35 -10.23 -8.22 1.57
CA GLU A 35 -9.62 -6.90 1.76
C GLU A 35 -10.51 -6.03 2.64
N ALA A 36 -10.00 -5.48 3.74
CA ALA A 36 -10.79 -4.69 4.68
C ALA A 36 -11.13 -3.29 4.12
N ASN A 37 -10.27 -2.73 3.28
CA ASN A 37 -10.51 -1.45 2.62
C ASN A 37 -11.58 -1.61 1.52
N PRO A 38 -12.75 -0.97 1.63
CA PRO A 38 -13.84 -1.15 0.67
C PRO A 38 -13.48 -0.67 -0.74
N PHE A 39 -12.61 0.33 -0.87
CA PHE A 39 -12.19 0.83 -2.18
C PHE A 39 -11.21 -0.12 -2.86
N ALA A 40 -10.22 -0.63 -2.11
CA ALA A 40 -9.29 -1.63 -2.64
C ALA A 40 -10.02 -2.93 -2.99
N ARG A 41 -10.95 -3.38 -2.13
CA ARG A 41 -11.81 -4.53 -2.41
C ARG A 41 -12.58 -4.35 -3.72
N TRP A 42 -13.29 -3.24 -3.87
CA TRP A 42 -14.02 -2.92 -5.09
C TRP A 42 -13.11 -2.94 -6.33
N LEU A 43 -11.90 -2.38 -6.23
CA LEU A 43 -10.93 -2.38 -7.31
C LEU A 43 -10.50 -3.81 -7.67
N PHE A 44 -10.14 -4.63 -6.69
CA PHE A 44 -9.70 -6.01 -6.90
C PHE A 44 -10.81 -6.89 -7.49
N GLU A 45 -12.06 -6.68 -7.07
CA GLU A 45 -13.23 -7.35 -7.64
C GLU A 45 -13.51 -6.90 -9.09
N ALA A 46 -13.27 -5.63 -9.40
CA ALA A 46 -13.56 -5.07 -10.72
C ALA A 46 -12.53 -5.48 -11.79
N ILE A 47 -11.24 -5.49 -11.44
CA ILE A 47 -10.16 -5.66 -12.43
C ILE A 47 -9.18 -6.80 -12.12
N GLY A 48 -9.31 -7.46 -10.98
CA GLY A 48 -8.38 -8.48 -10.52
C GLY A 48 -7.39 -7.96 -9.47
N LEU A 49 -6.88 -8.87 -8.64
CA LEU A 49 -5.96 -8.53 -7.55
C LEU A 49 -4.64 -7.97 -8.08
N VAL A 50 -4.01 -8.65 -9.05
CA VAL A 50 -2.69 -8.26 -9.57
C VAL A 50 -2.78 -6.91 -10.29
N GLU A 51 -3.76 -6.76 -11.17
CA GLU A 51 -4.02 -5.53 -11.92
C GLU A 51 -4.36 -4.37 -10.97
N GLY A 52 -5.16 -4.62 -9.93
CA GLY A 52 -5.46 -3.64 -8.89
C GLY A 52 -4.24 -3.15 -8.13
N LEU A 53 -3.35 -4.06 -7.71
CA LEU A 53 -2.11 -3.71 -7.03
C LEU A 53 -1.15 -2.93 -7.94
N LEU A 54 -1.11 -3.24 -9.25
CA LEU A 54 -0.35 -2.47 -10.23
C LEU A 54 -0.89 -1.04 -10.37
N VAL A 55 -2.22 -0.88 -10.49
CA VAL A 55 -2.88 0.43 -10.54
C VAL A 55 -2.54 1.25 -9.30
N GLU A 56 -2.63 0.65 -8.12
CA GLU A 56 -2.26 1.30 -6.86
C GLU A 56 -0.81 1.77 -6.89
N MET A 57 0.13 0.92 -7.32
CA MET A 57 1.55 1.28 -7.42
C MET A 57 1.78 2.46 -8.38
N PHE A 58 1.11 2.48 -9.54
CA PHE A 58 1.21 3.60 -10.48
C PHE A 58 0.66 4.91 -9.89
N ILE A 59 -0.47 4.84 -9.18
CA ILE A 59 -1.04 6.01 -8.49
C ILE A 59 -0.05 6.52 -7.44
N THR A 60 0.54 5.64 -6.65
CA THR A 60 1.54 5.99 -5.64
C THR A 60 2.78 6.62 -6.26
N LEU A 61 3.33 6.06 -7.35
CA LEU A 61 4.46 6.65 -8.06
C LEU A 61 4.13 8.04 -8.62
N GLY A 62 2.92 8.23 -9.18
CA GLY A 62 2.45 9.52 -9.64
C GLY A 62 2.34 10.55 -8.52
N ALA A 63 1.75 10.17 -7.38
CA ALA A 63 1.61 11.02 -6.21
C ALA A 63 2.97 11.42 -5.61
N VAL A 64 3.89 10.45 -5.45
CA VAL A 64 5.25 10.72 -4.98
C VAL A 64 6.00 11.62 -5.95
N GLY A 65 5.95 11.35 -7.26
CA GLY A 65 6.55 12.19 -8.28
C GLY A 65 6.04 13.63 -8.19
N PHE A 66 4.72 13.81 -8.11
CA PHE A 66 4.11 15.12 -7.92
C PHE A 66 4.63 15.80 -6.64
N LEU A 67 4.56 15.15 -5.48
CA LEU A 67 4.93 15.76 -4.19
C LEU A 67 6.43 16.07 -4.08
N VAL A 68 7.28 15.24 -4.67
CA VAL A 68 8.73 15.46 -4.67
C VAL A 68 9.10 16.65 -5.55
N TYR A 69 8.52 16.76 -6.76
CA TYR A 69 8.95 17.74 -7.76
C TYR A 69 8.11 19.02 -7.82
N THR A 70 6.86 19.00 -7.35
CA THR A 70 5.98 20.17 -7.43
C THR A 70 6.52 21.38 -6.67
N LYS A 71 6.43 22.55 -7.29
CA LYS A 71 6.72 23.87 -6.68
C LYS A 71 5.43 24.58 -6.22
N ARG A 72 4.26 24.01 -6.50
CA ARG A 72 2.95 24.63 -6.20
C ARG A 72 2.55 24.52 -4.73
N LEU A 73 3.22 23.67 -3.95
CA LEU A 73 2.94 23.43 -2.54
C LEU A 73 4.10 23.91 -1.67
N THR A 74 3.76 24.44 -0.49
CA THR A 74 4.78 24.82 0.49
C THR A 74 5.59 23.60 0.93
N PRO A 75 6.87 23.76 1.33
CA PRO A 75 7.69 22.64 1.79
C PRO A 75 7.06 21.84 2.94
N ARG A 76 6.39 22.51 3.87
CA ARG A 76 5.72 21.88 5.03
C ARG A 76 4.58 20.98 4.61
N VAL A 77 3.72 21.45 3.69
CA VAL A 77 2.59 20.66 3.18
C VAL A 77 3.09 19.42 2.44
N ARG A 78 4.12 19.55 1.58
CA ARG A 78 4.70 18.40 0.87
C ARG A 78 5.25 17.34 1.81
N VAL A 79 5.99 17.76 2.84
CA VAL A 79 6.54 16.84 3.84
C VAL A 79 5.43 16.18 4.64
N GLY A 80 4.41 16.94 5.06
CA GLY A 80 3.26 16.39 5.79
C GLY A 80 2.51 15.32 4.97
N LEU A 81 2.24 15.59 3.70
CA LEU A 81 1.59 14.63 2.80
C LEU A 81 2.46 13.38 2.57
N LEU A 82 3.77 13.55 2.35
CA LEU A 82 4.68 12.41 2.21
C LEU A 82 4.76 11.58 3.49
N LEU A 83 4.73 12.20 4.67
CA LEU A 83 4.69 11.46 5.95
C LEU A 83 3.42 10.64 6.09
N ILE A 84 2.26 11.20 5.73
CA ILE A 84 0.98 10.46 5.72
C ILE A 84 1.08 9.26 4.77
N LEU A 85 1.62 9.46 3.57
CA LEU A 85 1.83 8.41 2.58
C LEU A 85 2.87 7.35 2.99
N VAL A 86 3.75 7.64 3.96
CA VAL A 86 4.65 6.64 4.55
C VAL A 86 3.91 5.85 5.63
N VAL A 87 3.20 6.55 6.52
CA VAL A 87 2.61 5.96 7.73
C VAL A 87 1.46 5.02 7.39
N LEU A 88 0.60 5.38 6.43
CA LEU A 88 -0.57 4.55 6.10
C LEU A 88 -0.18 3.15 5.56
N PRO A 89 0.69 3.02 4.53
CA PRO A 89 1.11 1.69 4.06
C PRO A 89 1.96 0.97 5.11
N ALA A 90 2.78 1.68 5.89
CA ALA A 90 3.52 1.05 6.99
C ALA A 90 2.58 0.41 8.04
N TRP A 91 1.47 1.08 8.36
CA TRP A 91 0.45 0.53 9.25
C TRP A 91 -0.29 -0.65 8.61
N ALA A 92 -0.63 -0.57 7.32
CA ALA A 92 -1.24 -1.66 6.57
C ALA A 92 -0.35 -2.91 6.54
N VAL A 93 0.97 -2.74 6.29
CA VAL A 93 1.97 -3.82 6.40
C VAL A 93 1.93 -4.47 7.77
N VAL A 94 1.96 -3.70 8.86
CA VAL A 94 1.89 -4.27 10.22
C VAL A 94 0.59 -5.05 10.43
N ASN A 95 -0.54 -4.54 9.95
CA ASN A 95 -1.82 -5.22 10.03
C ASN A 95 -1.81 -6.54 9.25
N ASN A 96 -1.31 -6.52 8.01
CA ASN A 96 -1.21 -7.71 7.16
C ASN A 96 -0.27 -8.75 7.77
N LEU A 97 0.87 -8.34 8.33
CA LEU A 97 1.78 -9.25 9.05
C LEU A 97 1.13 -9.92 10.25
N ASN A 98 0.27 -9.20 10.98
CA ASN A 98 -0.48 -9.80 12.10
C ASN A 98 -1.51 -10.80 11.60
N VAL A 99 -2.20 -10.51 10.49
CA VAL A 99 -3.14 -11.42 9.83
C VAL A 99 -2.41 -12.66 9.33
N MET A 100 -1.30 -12.51 8.61
CA MET A 100 -0.45 -13.60 8.12
C MET A 100 -0.02 -14.53 9.26
N LYS A 101 0.47 -13.97 10.39
CA LYS A 101 0.82 -14.76 11.58
C LYS A 101 -0.38 -15.51 12.18
N ALA A 102 -1.56 -14.90 12.20
CA ALA A 102 -2.77 -15.51 12.75
C ALA A 102 -3.28 -16.67 11.89
N ILE A 103 -3.05 -16.62 10.58
CA ILE A 103 -3.52 -17.63 9.61
C ILE A 103 -2.42 -18.57 9.11
N GLY A 104 -1.19 -18.44 9.62
CA GLY A 104 -0.07 -19.34 9.33
C GLY A 104 0.62 -19.10 7.98
N ILE A 105 0.58 -17.88 7.45
CA ILE A 105 1.31 -17.47 6.25
C ILE A 105 2.65 -16.85 6.67
N GLU A 106 3.74 -17.28 6.03
CA GLU A 106 5.08 -16.71 6.21
C GLU A 106 5.46 -15.81 5.02
N LEU A 107 6.47 -14.97 5.21
CA LEU A 107 6.92 -13.95 4.27
C LEU A 107 8.19 -14.38 3.54
#